data_AF-A0A7R9PF06-F1
#
_entry.id   AF-A0A7R9PF06-F1
#
_cell.length_a   1.000
_cell.length_b   1.000
_cell.length_c   1.000
_cell.angle_alpha   90.00
_cell.angle_beta   90.00
_cell.angle_gamma   90.00
#
_symmetry.space_group_name_H-M   'P 1'
#
loop_
_entity.id
_entity.type
_entity.pdbx_description
1 polymer ?
#
loop_
_entity_poly.entity_id
_entity_poly.type
_entity_poly.pdbx_seq_one_letter_code
_entity_poly.pdbx_strand_id
1 'polypeptide(L)'
;MTYFNAGLVMMDMAKCYVREGKLELAFILYTKFLTLSLEKLQLHDNFDYLSEEQNATIGHLVREVMPATEGLKKQLLDKYSKEIKVVPAQSKQTPIPKKAITSKSKKTKK
;
A
#
# COMPACT_ATOMS: atom_id res chain seq x y z
N MET A 1 5.65 -18.46 -9.19
CA MET A 1 4.37 -17.84 -8.80
C MET A 1 4.02 -16.79 -9.84
N THR A 2 2.91 -16.97 -10.55
CA THR A 2 2.46 -16.02 -11.58
C THR A 2 1.95 -14.73 -10.93
N TYR A 3 2.16 -13.58 -11.59
CA TYR A 3 1.68 -12.28 -11.11
C TYR A 3 0.16 -12.25 -10.88
N PHE A 4 -0.58 -13.04 -11.66
CA PHE A 4 -2.02 -13.23 -11.51
C PHE A 4 -2.42 -13.75 -10.12
N ASN A 5 -1.83 -14.87 -9.68
CA ASN A 5 -2.14 -15.47 -8.39
C ASN A 5 -1.72 -14.55 -7.23
N ALA A 6 -0.59 -13.85 -7.38
CA ALA A 6 -0.16 -12.86 -6.40
C ALA A 6 -1.16 -11.70 -6.30
N GLY A 7 -1.73 -11.25 -7.42
CA GLY A 7 -2.76 -10.21 -7.46
C GLY A 7 -4.06 -10.62 -6.75
N LEU A 8 -4.54 -11.84 -6.98
CA LEU A 8 -5.74 -12.37 -6.31
C LEU A 8 -5.54 -12.47 -4.79
N VAL A 9 -4.41 -13.02 -4.34
CA VAL A 9 -4.09 -13.10 -2.92
C VAL A 9 -4.00 -11.71 -2.28
N MET A 10 -3.42 -10.72 -2.97
CA MET A 10 -3.38 -9.34 -2.47
C MET A 10 -4.77 -8.75 -2.27
N MET A 11 -5.70 -9.05 -3.17
CA MET A 11 -7.08 -8.58 -3.07
C MET A 11 -7.83 -9.23 -1.90
N ASP A 12 -7.70 -10.54 -1.72
CA ASP A 12 -8.33 -11.25 -0.60
C ASP A 12 -7.78 -10.77 0.75
N MET A 13 -6.47 -10.53 0.82
CA MET A 13 -5.83 -9.94 2.00
C MET A 13 -6.33 -8.52 2.27
N ALA A 14 -6.52 -7.70 1.23
CA ALA A 14 -7.06 -6.35 1.37
C ALA A 14 -8.50 -6.38 1.94
N LYS A 15 -9.34 -7.30 1.46
CA LYS A 15 -10.70 -7.51 2.00
C LYS A 15 -10.67 -7.90 3.48
N CYS A 16 -9.74 -8.77 3.89
CA CYS A 16 -9.52 -9.09 5.30
C CYS A 16 -9.16 -7.85 6.13
N TYR A 17 -8.24 -7.01 5.67
CA TYR A 17 -7.86 -5.79 6.40
C TYR A 17 -8.98 -4.75 6.52
N VAL A 18 -9.83 -4.63 5.51
CA VAL A 18 -11.05 -3.79 5.61
C VAL A 18 -11.96 -4.32 6.73
N ARG A 19 -12.18 -5.64 6.79
CA ARG A 19 -13.00 -6.27 7.82
C ARG A 19 -12.40 -6.16 9.22
N GLU A 20 -11.07 -6.18 9.34
CA GLU A 20 -10.36 -5.96 10.61
C GLU A 20 -10.29 -4.48 11.03
N GLY A 21 -10.73 -3.54 10.17
CA GLY A 21 -10.65 -2.10 10.42
C GLY A 21 -9.25 -1.50 10.23
N LYS A 22 -8.30 -2.25 9.65
CA LYS A 22 -6.94 -1.79 9.35
C LYS A 22 -6.92 -1.06 7.99
N LEU A 23 -7.50 0.13 7.96
CA LEU A 23 -7.73 0.90 6.73
C LEU A 23 -6.43 1.27 6.00
N GLU A 24 -5.36 1.56 6.74
CA GLU A 24 -4.05 1.90 6.19
C GLU A 24 -3.46 0.74 5.38
N LEU A 25 -3.47 -0.47 5.97
CA LEU A 25 -2.93 -1.66 5.33
C LEU A 25 -3.78 -2.08 4.13
N ALA A 26 -5.10 -1.98 4.25
CA ALA A 26 -6.01 -2.22 3.14
C ALA A 26 -5.71 -1.28 1.96
N PHE A 27 -5.54 0.02 2.23
CA PHE A 27 -5.24 1.01 1.20
C PHE A 27 -3.90 0.75 0.48
N ILE A 28 -2.86 0.36 1.23
CA ILE A 28 -1.55 0.01 0.66
C ILE A 28 -1.68 -1.20 -0.26
N LEU A 29 -2.39 -2.26 0.16
CA LEU A 29 -2.58 -3.46 -0.66
C LEU A 29 -3.38 -3.17 -1.93
N TYR A 30 -4.48 -2.42 -1.83
CA TYR A 30 -5.27 -2.05 -3.01
C TYR A 30 -4.47 -1.20 -3.99
N THR A 31 -3.70 -0.22 -3.51
CA THR A 31 -2.83 0.58 -4.37
C THR A 31 -1.78 -0.30 -5.04
N LYS A 32 -1.15 -1.21 -4.30
CA LYS A 32 -0.15 -2.14 -4.84
C LYS A 32 -0.73 -3.05 -5.92
N PHE A 33 -1.95 -3.55 -5.74
CA PHE A 33 -2.67 -4.33 -6.72
C PHE A 33 -2.98 -3.52 -7.99
N LEU A 34 -3.44 -2.27 -7.86
CA LEU A 34 -3.73 -1.38 -8.99
C LEU A 34 -2.46 -1.10 -9.81
N THR A 35 -1.35 -0.72 -9.15
CA THR A 35 -0.06 -0.46 -9.83
C THR A 35 0.47 -1.72 -10.53
N LEU A 36 0.37 -2.89 -9.89
CA LEU A 36 0.78 -4.16 -10.51
C LEU A 36 -0.04 -4.47 -11.76
N SER A 37 -1.36 -4.32 -11.67
CA SER A 37 -2.29 -4.70 -12.74
C SER A 37 -2.25 -3.74 -13.94
N LEU A 38 -2.09 -2.44 -13.68
CA LEU A 38 -2.10 -1.41 -14.71
C LEU A 38 -0.73 -1.22 -15.37
N GLU A 39 0.35 -1.24 -14.59
CA GLU A 39 1.68 -0.91 -15.11
C GLU A 39 2.52 -2.17 -15.36
N LYS A 40 2.62 -3.05 -14.36
CA LYS A 40 3.59 -4.14 -14.38
C LYS A 40 3.13 -5.37 -15.14
N LEU A 41 1.83 -5.54 -15.30
CA LEU A 41 1.27 -6.62 -16.10
C LEU A 41 1.58 -6.41 -17.58
N GLN A 42 1.36 -5.20 -18.10
CA GLN A 42 1.57 -4.87 -19.52
C GLN A 42 3.04 -4.91 -19.97
N LEU A 43 3.97 -4.73 -19.05
CA LEU A 43 5.41 -4.65 -19.32
C LEU A 43 6.15 -5.99 -19.13
N HIS A 44 5.44 -7.08 -18.82
CA HIS A 44 6.07 -8.36 -18.54
C HIS A 44 6.27 -9.17 -19.82
N ASP A 45 7.48 -9.70 -20.04
CA ASP A 45 7.78 -10.57 -21.19
C ASP A 45 6.89 -11.83 -21.22
N ASN A 46 6.31 -12.20 -20.08
CA ASN A 46 5.37 -13.33 -19.96
C ASN A 46 3.89 -12.92 -19.98
N PHE A 47 3.56 -11.68 -20.32
CA PHE A 47 2.17 -11.20 -20.40
C PHE A 47 1.37 -11.97 -21.45
N ASP A 48 2.00 -12.39 -22.55
CA ASP A 48 1.40 -13.19 -23.62
C ASP A 48 0.94 -14.59 -23.18
N TYR A 49 1.34 -15.06 -22.00
CA TYR A 49 0.88 -16.34 -21.43
C TYR A 49 -0.38 -16.21 -20.57
N LEU A 50 -0.90 -14.99 -20.36
CA LEU A 50 -2.17 -14.80 -19.65
C LEU A 50 -3.33 -15.14 -20.59
N SER A 51 -4.23 -16.00 -20.11
CA SER A 51 -5.50 -16.25 -20.80
C SER A 51 -6.34 -14.97 -20.86
N GLU A 52 -7.10 -14.80 -21.93
CA GLU A 52 -8.08 -13.71 -22.08
C GLU A 52 -9.06 -13.65 -20.89
N GLU A 53 -9.42 -14.81 -20.33
CA GLU A 53 -10.26 -14.93 -19.14
C GLU A 53 -9.61 -14.33 -17.88
N GLN A 54 -8.31 -14.56 -17.70
CA GLN A 54 -7.56 -14.02 -16.56
C GLN A 54 -7.43 -12.49 -16.68
N ASN A 55 -7.21 -12.00 -17.89
CA ASN A 55 -7.13 -10.56 -18.17
C ASN A 55 -8.48 -9.87 -17.94
N ALA A 56 -9.57 -10.49 -18.41
CA ALA A 56 -10.93 -10.01 -18.16
C ALA A 56 -11.25 -9.96 -16.66
N THR A 57 -10.84 -10.99 -15.91
CA THR A 57 -11.01 -11.04 -14.45
C THR A 57 -10.27 -9.89 -13.76
N ILE A 58 -8.99 -9.68 -14.09
CA ILE A 58 -8.21 -8.56 -13.54
C ILE A 58 -8.88 -7.22 -13.88
N GLY A 59 -9.34 -7.05 -15.12
CA GLY A 59 -10.04 -5.85 -15.55
C GLY A 59 -11.31 -5.57 -14.72
N HIS A 60 -12.09 -6.60 -14.42
CA HIS A 60 -13.26 -6.48 -13.53
C HIS A 60 -12.85 -6.06 -12.11
N LEU A 61 -11.83 -6.72 -11.55
CA LEU A 61 -11.35 -6.42 -10.20
C LEU A 61 -10.79 -5.01 -10.07
N VAL A 62 -10.06 -4.53 -11.09
CA VAL A 62 -9.56 -3.14 -11.12
C VAL A 62 -10.72 -2.14 -11.09
N ARG A 63 -11.80 -2.39 -11.86
CA ARG A 63 -13.00 -1.53 -11.85
C ARG A 63 -13.70 -1.52 -10.49
N GLU A 64 -13.70 -2.63 -9.77
CA GLU A 64 -14.29 -2.73 -8.43
C GLU A 64 -13.41 -2.05 -7.36
N VAL A 65 -12.10 -2.27 -7.43
CA VAL A 65 -11.13 -1.80 -6.43
C VAL A 65 -10.87 -0.30 -6.53
N MET A 66 -10.93 0.29 -7.73
CA MET A 66 -10.68 1.71 -7.94
C MET A 66 -11.59 2.62 -7.08
N PRO A 67 -12.92 2.52 -7.11
CA PRO A 67 -13.80 3.33 -6.26
C PRO A 67 -13.63 3.01 -4.76
N ALA A 68 -13.39 1.74 -4.40
CA ALA A 68 -13.15 1.35 -3.01
C ALA A 68 -11.89 2.02 -2.44
N THR A 69 -10.83 2.10 -3.25
CA THR A 69 -9.57 2.75 -2.90
C THR A 69 -9.73 4.25 -2.73
N GLU A 70 -10.51 4.91 -3.59
CA GLU A 70 -10.84 6.32 -3.45
C GLU A 70 -11.62 6.62 -2.16
N GLY A 71 -12.58 5.75 -1.81
CA GLY A 71 -13.32 5.83 -0.56
C GLY A 71 -12.40 5.74 0.66
N LEU A 72 -11.51 4.75 0.69
CA LEU A 72 -10.51 4.57 1.74
C LEU A 72 -9.57 5.77 1.86
N LYS A 73 -9.12 6.33 0.73
CA LYS A 73 -8.29 7.54 0.71
C LYS A 73 -8.97 8.72 1.40
N LYS A 74 -10.25 8.95 1.12
CA LYS A 74 -11.02 10.03 1.75
C LYS A 74 -11.14 9.84 3.26
N GLN A 75 -11.42 8.61 3.71
CA GLN A 75 -11.52 8.28 5.14
C GLN A 75 -10.19 8.49 5.87
N LEU A 76 -9.08 8.01 5.29
CA LEU A 76 -7.74 8.19 5.85
C LEU A 76 -7.34 9.67 5.90
N LEU A 77 -7.66 10.44 4.86
CA LEU A 77 -7.38 11.88 4.83
C LEU A 77 -8.13 12.62 5.94
N ASP A 78 -9.42 12.33 6.13
CA ASP A 78 -10.21 12.91 7.22
C ASP A 78 -9.62 12.56 8.59
N LYS A 79 -9.29 11.28 8.83
CA LYS A 79 -8.63 10.81 10.06
C LYS A 79 -7.35 11.58 10.35
N TYR A 80 -6.41 11.62 9.40
CA TYR A 80 -5.13 12.31 9.59
C TYR A 80 -5.31 13.82 9.70
N SER A 81 -6.28 14.42 9.00
CA SER A 81 -6.56 15.85 9.14
C SER A 81 -7.01 16.23 10.55
N LYS A 82 -7.75 15.34 11.23
CA LYS A 82 -8.16 15.50 12.63
C LYS A 82 -6.98 15.33 13.56
N GLU A 83 -6.19 14.27 13.38
CA GLU A 83 -4.97 14.02 14.18
C GLU A 83 -4.00 15.21 14.09
N ILE A 84 -3.74 15.72 12.89
CA ILE A 84 -2.86 16.88 12.68
C ILE A 84 -3.38 18.13 13.38
N LYS A 85 -4.70 18.36 13.48
CA LYS A 85 -5.28 19.51 14.20
C LYS A 85 -5.23 19.37 15.72
N VAL A 86 -5.18 18.14 16.24
CA VAL A 86 -5.04 17.86 17.67
C VAL A 86 -3.58 17.98 18.14
N VAL A 87 -2.62 17.61 17.30
CA VAL A 87 -1.17 17.67 17.60
C VAL A 87 -0.61 19.08 17.92
N PRO A 88 -1.02 20.23 17.33
CA PRO A 88 -0.53 21.55 17.73
C PRO A 88 -0.89 21.93 19.17
N ALA A 89 -1.84 21.24 19.81
CA ALA A 89 -2.12 21.40 21.23
C ALA A 89 -1.19 20.54 22.14
N GLN A 90 -0.61 19.46 21.61
CA GLN A 90 0.21 18.51 22.37
C GLN A 90 1.72 18.64 22.16
N SER A 91 2.17 19.47 21.21
CA SER A 91 3.60 19.76 20.98
C SER A 91 4.30 20.54 22.10
N LYS A 92 3.68 20.68 23.29
CA LYS A 92 4.33 21.15 24.53
C LYS A 92 4.81 20.03 25.46
N GLN A 93 4.43 18.77 25.25
CA GLN A 93 4.96 17.66 26.04
C GLN A 93 5.17 16.40 25.19
N THR A 94 6.36 16.27 24.58
CA THR A 94 7.19 15.06 24.65
C THR A 94 8.49 15.26 23.85
N PRO A 95 9.66 15.34 24.50
CA PRO A 95 10.94 15.29 23.81
C PRO A 95 11.19 13.86 23.33
N ILE A 96 11.13 13.65 22.01
CA ILE A 96 11.54 12.38 21.40
C ILE A 96 13.08 12.31 21.51
N PRO A 97 13.66 11.33 22.23
CA PRO A 97 15.10 11.23 22.37
C PRO A 97 15.73 10.82 21.02
N LYS A 98 16.60 11.70 20.50
CA LYS A 98 17.45 11.44 19.32
C LYS A 98 18.44 10.31 19.63
N LYS A 99 18.03 9.05 19.51
CA LYS A 99 18.96 7.92 19.56
C LYS A 99 19.69 7.77 18.21
N ALA A 100 20.89 8.34 18.20
CA ALA A 100 22.13 7.75 17.68
C ALA A 100 22.12 7.17 16.26
N ILE A 101 22.38 8.03 15.26
CA ILE A 101 23.08 7.64 14.04
C ILE A 101 24.26 8.60 13.85
N THR A 102 25.28 8.46 14.69
CA THR A 102 26.62 8.99 14.40
C THR A 102 27.65 8.00 14.90
N SER A 103 28.59 7.68 14.00
CA SER A 103 29.87 6.99 14.22
C SER A 103 29.85 5.47 14.42
N LYS A 104 29.98 4.73 13.31
CA LYS A 104 31.00 3.66 13.19
C LYS A 104 31.51 3.57 11.75
N SER A 105 32.52 4.36 11.42
CA SER A 105 33.56 3.95 10.48
C SER A 105 34.91 4.38 11.06
N LYS A 106 35.41 3.59 12.00
CA LYS A 106 36.85 3.55 12.30
C LYS A 106 37.46 2.66 11.23
N LYS A 107 38.09 3.25 10.21
CA LYS A 107 39.09 2.54 9.39
C LYS A 107 40.46 2.95 9.93
N THR A 108 41.08 2.01 10.61
CA THR A 108 42.41 2.04 11.21
C THR A 108 43.47 2.29 10.15
N LYS A 109 44.34 3.28 10.41
CA LYS A 109 45.60 3.52 9.70
C LYS A 109 46.71 3.00 10.60
N LYS A 110 47.47 2.01 10.15
CA LYS A 110 48.81 1.67 10.64
C LYS A 110 49.70 1.56 9.42
#